data_AF-A0A428MCD3-F1
#
_entry.id   AF-A0A428MCD3-F1
#
_cell.length_a   1.000
_cell.length_b   1.000
_cell.length_c   1.000
_cell.angle_alpha   90.00
_cell.angle_beta   90.00
_cell.angle_gamma   90.00
#
_symmetry.space_group_name_H-M   'P 1'
#
loop_
_entity.id
_entity.type
_entity.pdbx_description
1 polymer ?
#
loop_
_entity_poly.entity_id
_entity_poly.type
_entity_poly.pdbx_seq_one_letter_code
_entity_poly.pdbx_strand_id
1 'polypeptide(L)'
;LPGVLAVGLPVAVGLIFRHFSASYQANSAIYAPGTVLPVPAIAGVPVNLAGAEAVAGLLMVGTIAGVLLAMLMNNGGGAWDNAKKFIETGQYGGKKSEAHKAAVVGDTVGDPFKDTAGPSLHVLIKLLATITLVLAPLFV
;
A
#
# COMPACT_ATOMS: atom_id res chain seq x y z
N LEU A 1 2.34 9.79 -11.20
CA LEU A 1 0.90 9.77 -10.84
C LEU A 1 0.61 8.53 -10.02
N PRO A 2 -0.03 8.64 -8.83
CA PRO A 2 -0.30 7.50 -7.94
C PRO A 2 -1.05 6.34 -8.64
N GLY A 3 -1.97 6.66 -9.56
CA GLY A 3 -2.71 5.65 -10.33
C GLY A 3 -1.84 4.82 -11.28
N VAL A 4 -0.73 5.37 -11.79
CA VAL A 4 0.21 4.61 -12.64
C VAL A 4 0.91 3.53 -11.82
N LEU A 5 1.24 3.81 -10.56
CA LEU A 5 1.85 2.83 -9.66
C LEU A 5 0.82 1.76 -9.24
N ALA A 6 -0.43 2.14 -9.01
CA ALA A 6 -1.49 1.20 -8.64
C ALA A 6 -1.78 0.15 -9.74
N VAL A 7 -1.58 0.50 -11.01
CA VAL A 7 -1.78 -0.40 -12.15
C VAL A 7 -0.47 -1.08 -12.58
N GLY A 8 0.59 -0.29 -12.72
CA GLY A 8 1.87 -0.75 -13.26
C GLY A 8 2.57 -1.74 -12.33
N LEU A 9 2.44 -1.57 -11.02
CA LEU A 9 3.15 -2.42 -10.05
C LEU A 9 2.57 -3.85 -10.00
N PRO A 10 1.24 -4.09 -9.88
CA PRO A 10 0.69 -5.45 -9.98
C PRO A 10 0.97 -6.11 -11.33
N VAL A 11 0.88 -5.37 -12.43
CA VAL A 11 1.16 -5.91 -13.77
C VAL A 11 2.62 -6.32 -13.91
N ALA A 12 3.56 -5.45 -13.51
CA ALA A 12 4.97 -5.76 -13.57
C ALA A 12 5.32 -6.97 -12.69
N VAL A 13 4.89 -6.98 -11.43
CA VAL A 13 5.15 -8.10 -10.50
C VAL A 13 4.51 -9.39 -11.02
N GLY A 14 3.24 -9.35 -11.40
CA GLY A 14 2.53 -10.52 -11.89
C GLY A 14 3.13 -11.11 -13.16
N LEU A 15 3.50 -10.28 -14.13
CA LEU A 15 4.10 -10.75 -15.38
C LEU A 15 5.55 -11.21 -15.19
N ILE A 16 6.35 -10.52 -14.38
CA ILE A 16 7.73 -10.93 -14.09
C ILE A 16 7.73 -12.29 -13.41
N PHE A 17 6.95 -12.48 -12.34
CA PHE A 17 6.92 -13.75 -11.63
C PHE A 17 6.22 -14.85 -12.45
N ARG A 18 5.29 -14.53 -13.34
CA ARG A 18 4.71 -15.50 -14.28
C ARG A 18 5.72 -16.02 -15.30
N HIS A 19 6.52 -15.13 -15.91
CA HIS A 19 7.40 -15.49 -17.03
C HIS A 19 8.82 -15.89 -16.60
N PHE A 20 9.29 -15.38 -15.45
CA PHE A 20 10.65 -15.65 -14.96
C PHE A 20 10.70 -16.67 -13.81
N SER A 21 9.57 -17.23 -13.34
CA SER A 21 9.58 -18.26 -12.27
C SER A 21 10.33 -19.53 -12.66
N ALA A 22 10.50 -19.82 -13.96
CA ALA A 22 11.35 -20.91 -14.45
C ALA A 22 12.83 -20.73 -14.09
N SER A 23 13.30 -19.49 -13.92
CA SER A 23 14.70 -19.16 -13.58
C SER A 23 14.99 -19.25 -12.08
N TYR A 24 13.95 -19.23 -11.24
CA TYR A 24 14.09 -19.12 -9.78
C TYR A 24 13.86 -20.44 -9.03
N GLN A 25 13.66 -21.57 -9.73
CA GLN A 25 13.36 -22.87 -9.11
C GLN A 25 12.20 -22.84 -8.08
N ALA A 26 11.33 -21.84 -8.10
CA ALA A 26 10.24 -21.70 -7.12
C ALA A 26 9.27 -22.91 -7.14
N ASN A 27 9.32 -23.70 -8.21
CA ASN A 27 8.47 -24.85 -8.46
C ASN A 27 9.24 -26.12 -8.88
N SER A 28 10.59 -26.11 -8.92
CA SER A 28 11.34 -27.28 -9.43
C SER A 28 11.18 -28.53 -8.56
N ALA A 29 10.78 -28.38 -7.29
CA ALA A 29 10.46 -29.49 -6.39
C ALA A 29 8.99 -29.92 -6.40
N ILE A 30 8.08 -29.13 -7.02
CA ILE A 30 6.65 -29.47 -7.14
C ILE A 30 6.36 -30.14 -8.50
N TYR A 31 7.14 -29.81 -9.54
CA TYR A 31 7.00 -30.36 -10.89
C TYR A 31 8.12 -31.38 -11.24
N ALA A 32 8.90 -31.84 -10.26
CA ALA A 32 9.87 -32.91 -10.47
C ALA A 32 9.15 -34.25 -10.70
N PRO A 33 9.60 -35.08 -11.64
CA PRO A 33 9.07 -36.44 -11.76
C PRO A 33 9.28 -37.20 -10.43
N GLY A 34 8.20 -37.51 -9.71
CA GLY A 34 8.24 -38.31 -8.47
C GLY A 34 7.88 -37.59 -7.16
N THR A 35 7.56 -36.29 -7.19
CA THR A 35 7.10 -35.56 -5.99
C THR A 35 5.57 -35.56 -5.87
N VAL A 36 5.04 -35.98 -4.72
CA VAL A 36 3.60 -36.17 -4.44
C VAL A 36 2.85 -34.86 -4.12
N LEU A 37 3.46 -33.70 -4.39
CA LEU A 37 2.84 -32.41 -4.09
C LEU A 37 1.77 -32.09 -5.15
N PRO A 38 0.58 -31.63 -4.74
CA PRO A 38 -0.47 -31.29 -5.69
C PRO A 38 0.00 -30.15 -6.58
N VAL A 39 0.26 -30.45 -7.84
CA VAL A 39 0.42 -29.43 -8.88
C VAL A 39 -0.86 -28.59 -8.88
N PRO A 40 -0.78 -27.26 -8.64
CA PRO A 40 -1.96 -26.41 -8.65
C PRO A 40 -2.66 -26.56 -10.00
N ALA A 41 -3.93 -26.97 -9.98
CA ALA A 41 -4.70 -27.23 -11.18
C ALA A 41 -6.07 -26.58 -11.08
N ILE A 42 -6.47 -25.89 -12.15
CA ILE A 42 -7.81 -25.33 -12.30
C ILE A 42 -8.51 -26.15 -13.38
N ALA A 43 -9.66 -26.75 -13.03
CA ALA A 43 -10.41 -27.63 -13.91
C ALA A 43 -9.56 -28.78 -14.53
N GLY A 44 -8.58 -29.29 -13.79
CA GLY A 44 -7.70 -30.38 -14.24
C GLY A 44 -6.53 -29.94 -15.14
N VAL A 45 -6.39 -28.65 -15.44
CA VAL A 45 -5.25 -28.10 -16.18
C VAL A 45 -4.19 -27.59 -15.20
N PRO A 46 -2.92 -28.01 -15.30
CA PRO A 46 -1.83 -27.48 -14.48
C PRO A 46 -1.66 -25.97 -14.68
N VAL A 47 -1.53 -25.23 -13.58
CA VAL A 47 -1.45 -23.76 -13.59
C VAL A 47 -0.23 -23.29 -12.81
N ASN A 48 0.45 -22.27 -13.33
CA ASN A 48 1.60 -21.65 -12.66
C ASN A 48 1.12 -20.48 -11.80
N LEU A 49 0.96 -20.70 -10.51
CA LEU A 49 0.46 -19.69 -9.57
C LEU A 49 1.52 -18.69 -9.08
N ALA A 50 2.79 -18.81 -9.47
CA ALA A 50 3.86 -17.97 -8.95
C ALA A 50 3.61 -16.46 -9.18
N GLY A 51 2.98 -16.09 -10.31
CA GLY A 51 2.58 -14.72 -10.59
C GLY A 51 1.47 -14.23 -9.64
N ALA A 52 0.43 -15.05 -9.46
CA ALA A 52 -0.68 -14.75 -8.56
C ALA A 52 -0.26 -14.66 -7.08
N GLU A 53 0.61 -15.56 -6.62
CA GLU A 53 1.16 -15.55 -5.26
C GLU A 53 2.01 -14.32 -4.98
N ALA A 54 2.88 -13.94 -5.92
CA ALA A 54 3.71 -12.73 -5.79
C ALA A 54 2.86 -11.46 -5.71
N VAL A 55 1.82 -11.36 -6.54
CA VAL A 55 0.88 -10.24 -6.53
C VAL A 55 0.02 -10.23 -5.26
N ALA A 56 -0.38 -11.39 -4.73
CA ALA A 56 -1.07 -11.50 -3.46
C ALA A 56 -0.19 -11.04 -2.28
N GLY A 57 1.09 -11.41 -2.28
CA GLY A 57 2.08 -10.93 -1.30
C GLY A 57 2.27 -9.41 -1.36
N LEU A 58 2.40 -8.85 -2.57
CA LEU A 58 2.46 -7.41 -2.79
C LEU A 58 1.23 -6.70 -2.22
N LEU A 59 0.03 -7.24 -2.48
CA LEU A 59 -1.22 -6.66 -2.00
C LEU A 59 -1.31 -6.69 -0.47
N MET A 60 -0.94 -7.80 0.18
CA MET A 60 -0.93 -7.91 1.64
C MET A 60 0.01 -6.89 2.28
N VAL A 61 1.28 -6.89 1.89
CA VAL A 61 2.30 -6.03 2.50
C VAL A 61 2.02 -4.55 2.19
N GLY A 62 1.63 -4.25 0.95
CA GLY A 62 1.26 -2.90 0.52
C GLY A 62 0.06 -2.35 1.30
N THR A 63 -0.93 -3.19 1.59
CA THR A 63 -2.10 -2.79 2.39
C THR A 63 -1.72 -2.52 3.84
N ILE A 64 -0.95 -3.41 4.48
CA ILE A 64 -0.55 -3.24 5.88
C ILE A 64 0.27 -1.95 6.05
N ALA A 65 1.33 -1.79 5.24
CA ALA A 65 2.18 -0.61 5.30
C ALA A 65 1.42 0.68 4.96
N GLY A 66 0.60 0.63 3.91
CA GLY A 66 -0.19 1.78 3.46
C GLY A 66 -1.20 2.26 4.50
N VAL A 67 -1.93 1.34 5.14
CA VAL A 67 -2.94 1.68 6.15
C VAL A 67 -2.28 2.33 7.37
N LEU A 68 -1.18 1.76 7.86
CA LEU A 68 -0.44 2.32 8.99
C LEU A 68 0.07 3.74 8.69
N LEU A 69 0.65 3.95 7.51
CA LEU A 69 1.15 5.27 7.12
C LEU A 69 0.02 6.28 6.91
N ALA A 70 -1.08 5.89 6.27
CA ALA A 70 -2.24 6.76 6.07
C ALA A 70 -2.84 7.24 7.41
N MET A 71 -2.96 6.32 8.38
CA MET A 71 -3.43 6.68 9.72
C MET A 71 -2.47 7.61 10.45
N LEU A 72 -1.16 7.35 10.37
CA LEU A 72 -0.14 8.22 10.96
C LEU A 72 -0.25 9.65 10.41
N MET A 73 -0.36 9.81 9.10
CA MET A 73 -0.41 11.12 8.45
C MET A 73 -1.70 11.88 8.79
N ASN A 74 -2.85 11.20 8.73
CA ASN A 74 -4.14 11.80 9.08
C ASN A 74 -4.18 12.27 10.55
N ASN A 75 -3.77 11.39 11.47
CA ASN A 75 -3.83 11.69 12.90
C ASN A 75 -2.76 12.70 13.31
N GLY A 76 -1.54 12.59 12.76
CA GLY A 76 -0.45 13.52 13.05
C GLY A 76 -0.75 14.93 12.58
N GLY A 77 -1.19 15.11 11.33
CA GLY A 77 -1.58 16.42 10.82
C GLY A 77 -2.78 17.01 11.55
N GLY A 78 -3.79 16.19 11.85
CA GLY A 78 -4.95 16.63 12.64
C GLY A 78 -4.59 17.03 14.08
N ALA A 79 -3.64 16.33 14.71
CA ALA A 79 -3.16 16.67 16.05
C ALA A 79 -2.44 18.03 16.06
N TRP A 80 -1.60 18.32 15.07
CA TRP A 80 -0.93 19.62 14.96
C TRP A 80 -1.93 20.78 14.73
N ASP A 81 -2.94 20.60 13.87
CA ASP A 81 -3.98 21.63 13.68
C ASP A 81 -4.78 21.87 14.96
N ASN A 82 -5.16 20.79 15.65
CA ASN A 82 -5.89 20.87 16.91
C ASN A 82 -5.06 21.52 18.02
N ALA A 83 -3.75 21.24 18.09
CA ALA A 83 -2.84 21.89 19.02
C ALA A 83 -2.73 23.41 18.76
N LYS A 84 -2.61 23.81 17.49
CA LYS A 84 -2.64 25.23 17.08
C LYS A 84 -3.95 25.89 17.51
N LYS A 85 -5.10 25.30 17.15
CA LYS A 85 -6.42 25.81 17.54
C LYS A 85 -6.61 25.91 19.05
N PHE A 86 -6.09 24.95 19.81
CA PHE A 86 -6.12 24.98 21.28
C PHE A 86 -5.34 26.17 21.84
N ILE A 87 -4.14 26.44 21.34
CA ILE A 87 -3.36 27.62 21.75
C ILE A 87 -4.08 28.91 21.33
N GLU A 88 -4.74 28.93 20.17
CA GLU A 88 -5.55 30.07 19.73
C GLU A 88 -6.72 30.42 20.66
N THR A 89 -7.18 29.49 21.51
CA THR A 89 -8.21 29.75 22.55
C THR A 89 -7.71 30.55 23.75
N GLY A 90 -6.40 30.86 23.82
CA GLY A 90 -5.79 31.61 24.93
C GLY A 90 -4.91 30.76 25.84
N GLN A 91 -4.86 29.44 25.62
CA GLN A 91 -3.96 28.54 26.34
C GLN A 91 -2.51 28.75 25.88
N TYR A 92 -1.54 28.52 26.78
CA TYR A 92 -0.10 28.67 26.49
C TYR A 92 0.30 30.03 25.88
N GLY A 93 -0.34 31.12 26.32
CA GLY A 93 -0.01 32.48 25.90
C GLY A 93 -0.82 33.00 24.71
N GLY A 94 -1.69 32.19 24.12
CA GLY A 94 -2.64 32.66 23.11
C GLY A 94 -1.99 33.03 21.77
N LYS A 95 -2.77 33.71 20.92
CA LYS A 95 -2.31 34.15 19.59
C LYS A 95 -1.09 35.06 19.69
N LYS A 96 -0.17 34.93 18.72
CA LYS A 96 1.11 35.67 18.60
C LYS A 96 2.17 35.34 19.66
N SER A 97 1.89 34.45 20.61
CA SER A 97 2.90 33.90 21.51
C SER A 97 3.93 33.05 20.75
N GLU A 98 5.08 32.78 21.38
CA GLU A 98 6.08 31.86 20.82
C GLU A 98 5.52 30.43 20.67
N ALA A 99 4.68 29.98 21.60
CA ALA A 99 3.99 28.69 21.50
C ALA A 99 3.06 28.64 20.27
N HIS A 100 2.34 29.73 19.99
CA HIS A 100 1.49 29.84 18.81
C HIS A 100 2.30 29.80 17.52
N LYS A 101 3.44 30.50 17.45
CA LYS A 101 4.33 30.45 16.27
C LYS A 101 4.84 29.03 16.02
N ALA A 102 5.27 28.32 17.06
CA ALA A 102 5.71 26.93 16.95
C ALA A 102 4.58 26.00 16.48
N ALA A 103 3.36 26.17 16.99
CA ALA A 103 2.20 25.37 16.59
C ALA A 103 1.76 25.65 15.15
N VAL A 104 1.88 26.89 14.66
CA VAL A 104 1.65 27.23 13.24
C VAL A 104 2.63 26.51 12.34
N VAL A 105 3.92 26.42 12.72
CA VAL A 105 4.91 25.65 11.95
C VAL A 105 4.52 24.16 11.93
N GLY A 106 4.11 23.60 13.07
CA GLY A 106 3.64 22.22 13.15
C GLY A 106 2.43 21.93 12.25
N ASP A 107 1.44 22.82 12.23
CA ASP A 107 0.27 22.69 11.36
C ASP A 107 0.63 22.83 9.87
N THR A 108 1.56 23.74 9.54
CA THR A 108 2.05 23.88 8.15
C THR A 108 2.75 22.61 7.65
N VAL A 109 3.46 21.89 8.54
CA VAL A 109 4.02 20.57 8.23
C VAL A 109 2.92 19.50 8.15
N GLY A 110 1.87 19.62 8.96
CA GLY A 110 0.73 18.72 9.00
C GLY A 110 -0.27 18.87 7.84
N ASP A 111 -0.34 20.03 7.18
CA ASP A 111 -1.28 20.30 6.09
C ASP A 111 -1.10 19.34 4.90
N PRO A 112 0.12 19.12 4.35
CA PRO A 112 0.34 18.10 3.34
C PRO A 112 0.00 16.68 3.81
N PHE A 113 0.12 16.40 5.11
CA PHE A 113 -0.13 15.07 5.67
C PHE A 113 -1.63 14.77 5.75
N LYS A 114 -2.42 15.67 6.34
CA LYS A 114 -3.86 15.46 6.58
C LYS A 114 -4.73 15.75 5.36
N ASP A 115 -4.34 16.71 4.51
CA ASP A 115 -5.20 17.18 3.41
C ASP A 115 -4.83 16.60 2.04
N THR A 116 -3.61 16.07 1.90
CA THR A 116 -3.12 15.55 0.61
C THR A 116 -2.70 14.09 0.70
N ALA A 117 -1.61 13.79 1.42
CA ALA A 117 -0.96 12.49 1.37
C ALA A 117 -1.77 11.39 2.07
N GLY A 118 -2.25 11.65 3.29
CA GLY A 118 -3.01 10.68 4.09
C GLY A 118 -4.31 10.22 3.42
N PRO A 119 -5.20 11.14 2.97
CA PRO A 119 -6.39 10.76 2.20
C PRO A 119 -6.05 10.04 0.89
N SER A 120 -5.00 10.48 0.17
CA SER A 120 -4.58 9.86 -1.09
C SER A 120 -4.08 8.43 -0.92
N LEU A 121 -3.37 8.14 0.18
CA LEU A 121 -2.89 6.78 0.49
C LEU A 121 -4.06 5.81 0.74
N HIS A 122 -5.11 6.26 1.43
CA HIS A 122 -6.29 5.43 1.66
C HIS A 122 -7.00 5.06 0.33
N VAL A 123 -7.09 6.03 -0.59
CA VAL A 123 -7.63 5.77 -1.93
C VAL A 123 -6.70 4.86 -2.73
N LEU A 124 -5.38 5.08 -2.68
CA LEU A 124 -4.39 4.28 -3.37
C LEU A 124 -4.48 2.79 -3.02
N ILE A 125 -4.61 2.46 -1.73
CA ILE A 125 -4.70 1.07 -1.27
C ILE A 125 -5.97 0.40 -1.79
N LYS A 126 -7.10 1.11 -1.76
CA LYS A 126 -8.37 0.61 -2.31
C LYS A 126 -8.26 0.36 -3.81
N LEU A 127 -7.67 1.30 -4.55
CA LEU A 127 -7.44 1.16 -5.99
C LEU A 127 -6.48 0.02 -6.32
N LEU A 128 -5.39 -0.13 -5.56
CA LEU A 128 -4.47 -1.25 -5.72
C LEU A 128 -5.21 -2.59 -5.56
N ALA A 129 -6.05 -2.72 -4.54
CA ALA A 129 -6.82 -3.94 -4.29
C ALA A 129 -7.83 -4.24 -5.40
N THR A 130 -8.63 -3.26 -5.82
CA THR A 130 -9.66 -3.46 -6.85
C THR A 130 -9.05 -3.75 -8.22
N ILE A 131 -7.99 -3.04 -8.60
CA ILE A 131 -7.30 -3.25 -9.88
C ILE A 131 -6.61 -4.62 -9.88
N THR A 132 -5.94 -4.99 -8.79
CA THR A 132 -5.30 -6.30 -8.65
C THR A 132 -6.31 -7.44 -8.79
N LEU A 133 -7.50 -7.29 -8.20
CA LEU A 133 -8.56 -8.30 -8.31
C LEU A 133 -9.10 -8.42 -9.74
N VAL A 134 -9.32 -7.30 -10.43
CA VAL A 134 -9.79 -7.29 -11.83
C VAL A 134 -8.75 -7.94 -12.76
N LEU A 135 -7.46 -7.74 -12.47
CA LEU A 135 -6.37 -8.31 -13.25
C LEU A 135 -5.98 -9.73 -12.82
N ALA A 136 -6.61 -10.32 -11.80
CA ALA A 136 -6.25 -11.65 -11.30
C ALA A 136 -6.20 -12.74 -12.40
N PRO A 137 -7.12 -12.80 -13.37
CA PRO A 137 -7.04 -13.78 -14.47
C PRO A 137 -5.78 -13.65 -15.34
N LEU A 138 -5.11 -12.49 -15.34
CA LEU A 138 -3.86 -12.28 -16.08
C LEU A 138 -2.65 -12.93 -15.40
N PHE A 139 -2.75 -13.28 -14.11
CA PHE A 139 -1.63 -13.78 -13.31
C PHE A 139 -1.70 -15.28 -13.02
N VAL A 140 -2.81 -15.91 -13.41
CA VAL A 140 -3.10 -17.34 -13.30
C VAL A 140 -2.82 -18.03 -14.64
#